data_AF-A0A3N5UWC8-F1
#
_entry.id   AF-A0A3N5UWC8-F1
#
_cell.length_a   1.000
_cell.length_b   1.000
_cell.length_c   1.000
_cell.angle_alpha   90.00
_cell.angle_beta   90.00
_cell.angle_gamma   90.00
#
_symmetry.space_group_name_H-M   'P 1'
#
loop_
_entity.id
_entity.type
_entity.pdbx_description
1 polymer ?
#
loop_
_entity_poly.entity_id
_entity_poly.type
_entity_poly.pdbx_seq_one_letter_code
_entity_poly.pdbx_strand_id
1 'polypeptide(L)'
;MYKPNPQSEFRVKFDFRVDFTNGGYVEGRHFLLDLEGDTVSEADLKVMLVESMNLAKAGEVKIFKKEIVRRGEHNDAYEQS
;
A
#
# COMPACT_ATOMS: atom_id res chain seq x y z
N MET A 1 13.60 -2.96 -2.21
CA MET A 1 13.42 -2.31 -0.90
C MET A 1 12.84 -0.95 -1.07
N TYR A 2 11.52 -0.89 -0.92
CA TYR A 2 10.72 0.30 -0.79
C TYR A 2 11.27 1.16 0.35
N LYS A 3 11.43 2.44 0.05
CA LYS A 3 11.79 3.47 1.02
C LYS A 3 10.70 4.52 0.94
N PRO A 4 9.92 4.74 2.01
CA PRO A 4 8.97 5.84 2.03
C PRO A 4 9.68 7.16 1.75
N ASN A 5 9.06 7.98 0.91
CA ASN A 5 9.49 9.34 0.62
C ASN A 5 8.36 10.29 1.03
N PRO A 6 8.41 10.85 2.25
CA PRO A 6 7.37 11.75 2.74
C PRO A 6 7.23 13.05 1.94
N GLN A 7 8.17 13.36 1.03
CA GLN A 7 8.13 14.53 0.14
C GLN A 7 7.62 14.19 -1.27
N SER A 8 7.26 12.92 -1.54
CA SER A 8 6.65 12.49 -2.80
C SER A 8 5.40 13.31 -3.12
N GLU A 9 5.27 13.70 -4.39
CA GLU A 9 4.08 14.38 -4.90
C GLU A 9 2.88 13.43 -4.98
N PHE A 10 3.13 12.16 -5.30
CA PHE A 10 2.09 11.15 -5.50
C PHE A 10 2.15 10.06 -4.43
N ARG A 11 0.98 9.46 -4.18
CA ARG A 11 0.79 8.28 -3.36
C ARG A 11 -0.12 7.30 -4.07
N VAL A 12 -0.05 6.05 -3.67
CA VAL A 12 -1.04 5.04 -4.04
C VAL A 12 -1.91 4.71 -2.83
N LYS A 13 -3.22 4.88 -2.99
CA LYS A 13 -4.26 4.49 -2.04
C LYS A 13 -4.84 3.14 -2.46
N PHE A 14 -4.95 2.19 -1.54
CA PHE A 14 -5.49 0.87 -1.85
C PHE A 14 -5.98 0.12 -0.62
N ASP A 15 -6.88 -0.83 -0.84
CA ASP A 15 -7.23 -1.87 0.12
C ASP A 15 -6.38 -3.11 -0.21
N PHE A 16 -6.07 -3.96 0.77
CA PHE A 16 -5.32 -5.19 0.52
C PHE A 16 -5.72 -6.34 1.43
N ARG A 17 -5.38 -7.54 0.97
CA ARG A 17 -5.28 -8.76 1.78
C ARG A 17 -3.94 -9.44 1.50
N VAL A 18 -3.24 -9.82 2.57
CA VAL A 18 -2.06 -10.70 2.51
C VAL A 18 -2.37 -11.94 3.32
N ASP A 19 -2.43 -13.09 2.66
CA ASP A 19 -2.51 -14.39 3.33
C ASP A 19 -1.10 -14.84 3.73
N PHE A 20 -0.93 -15.41 4.92
CA PHE A 20 0.36 -15.92 5.36
C PHE A 20 0.50 -17.42 5.08
N THR A 21 1.68 -17.84 4.63
CA THR A 21 1.99 -19.25 4.35
C THR A 21 2.01 -20.14 5.60
N ASN A 22 2.05 -19.55 6.80
CA ASN A 22 1.95 -20.24 8.09
C ASN A 22 0.57 -20.11 8.75
N GLY A 23 -0.43 -19.64 8.01
CA GLY A 23 -1.81 -19.50 8.46
C GLY A 23 -2.15 -18.10 8.96
N GLY A 24 -3.43 -17.72 8.79
CA GLY A 24 -3.91 -16.38 9.07
C GLY A 24 -3.70 -15.41 7.90
N TYR A 25 -4.13 -14.17 8.09
CA TYR A 25 -4.03 -13.11 7.10
C TYR A 25 -3.98 -11.73 7.76
N VAL A 26 -3.53 -10.73 7.02
CA VAL A 26 -3.69 -9.31 7.35
C VAL A 26 -4.45 -8.61 6.25
N GLU A 27 -5.37 -7.74 6.64
CA GLU A 27 -6.14 -6.89 5.73
C GLU A 27 -5.98 -5.43 6.13
N GLY A 28 -5.93 -4.55 5.13
CA GLY A 28 -5.85 -3.10 5.32
C GLY A 28 -6.82 -2.39 4.38
N ARG A 29 -7.34 -1.25 4.84
CA ARG A 29 -8.25 -0.39 4.06
C ARG A 29 -7.73 1.03 3.99
N HIS A 30 -7.93 1.67 2.84
CA HIS A 30 -7.48 3.04 2.57
C HIS A 30 -5.99 3.26 2.87
N PHE A 31 -5.17 2.24 2.64
CA PHE A 31 -3.74 2.26 2.94
C PHE A 31 -3.00 3.14 1.92
N LEU A 32 -2.00 3.89 2.37
CA LEU A 32 -1.25 4.83 1.54
C LEU A 32 0.24 4.47 1.53
N LEU A 33 0.83 4.39 0.34
CA LEU A 33 2.28 4.34 0.15
C LEU A 33 2.74 5.50 -0.74
N ASP A 34 3.91 6.06 -0.42
CA ASP A 34 4.55 7.13 -1.18
C ASP A 34 5.04 6.59 -2.53
N LEU A 35 4.90 7.38 -3.60
CA LEU A 35 5.37 7.04 -4.94
C LEU A 35 6.33 8.12 -5.47
N GLU A 36 7.40 7.68 -6.13
CA GLU A 36 8.33 8.58 -6.83
C GLU A 36 7.75 9.16 -8.13
N GLY A 37 6.64 8.59 -8.63
CA GLY A 37 5.95 9.03 -9.84
C GLY A 37 4.44 8.78 -9.77
N ASP A 38 3.74 9.03 -10.86
CA ASP A 38 2.27 8.97 -10.96
C ASP A 38 1.72 7.57 -11.32
N THR A 39 2.58 6.57 -11.39
CA THR A 39 2.20 5.20 -11.75
C THR A 39 2.97 4.16 -10.93
N VAL A 40 2.36 2.99 -10.79
CA VAL A 40 2.98 1.80 -10.19
C VAL A 40 2.30 0.56 -10.78
N SER A 41 3.02 -0.52 -11.04
CA SER A 41 2.39 -1.78 -11.45
C SER A 41 1.73 -2.47 -10.25
N GLU A 42 0.81 -3.42 -10.49
CA GLU A 42 0.28 -4.23 -9.37
C GLU A 42 1.38 -5.09 -8.73
N ALA A 43 2.30 -5.64 -9.53
CA ALA A 43 3.39 -6.47 -9.02
C ALA A 43 4.33 -5.67 -8.11
N ASP A 44 4.73 -4.47 -8.53
CA ASP A 44 5.59 -3.59 -7.73
C ASP A 44 4.88 -3.16 -6.44
N LEU A 45 3.58 -2.85 -6.52
CA LEU A 45 2.79 -2.49 -5.35
C LEU A 45 2.69 -3.62 -4.31
N LYS A 46 2.58 -4.88 -4.76
CA LYS A 46 2.61 -6.05 -3.87
C LYS A 46 3.96 -6.16 -3.14
N VAL A 47 5.06 -5.93 -3.85
CA VAL A 47 6.41 -5.92 -3.26
C VAL A 47 6.53 -4.78 -2.24
N MET A 48 6.14 -3.57 -2.63
CA MET A 48 6.17 -2.39 -1.75
C MET A 48 5.35 -2.61 -0.47
N LEU A 49 4.15 -3.20 -0.56
CA LEU A 49 3.32 -3.52 0.60
C LEU A 49 4.06 -4.43 1.58
N VAL A 50 4.57 -5.57 1.10
CA VAL A 50 5.27 -6.56 1.94
C VAL A 50 6.52 -5.95 2.58
N GLU A 51 7.28 -5.15 1.83
CA GLU A 51 8.48 -4.46 2.33
C GLU A 51 8.12 -3.37 3.36
N SER A 52 7.06 -2.58 3.11
CA SER A 52 6.65 -1.47 3.99
C SER A 52 6.22 -1.93 5.38
N MET A 53 5.57 -3.10 5.46
CA MET A 53 5.04 -3.69 6.68
C MET A 53 5.97 -4.74 7.29
N ASN A 54 7.10 -5.04 6.63
CA ASN A 54 8.06 -6.07 7.02
C ASN A 54 7.37 -7.44 7.28
N LEU A 55 6.46 -7.85 6.40
CA LEU A 55 5.64 -9.06 6.58
C LEU A 55 6.47 -10.32 6.32
N ALA A 56 6.79 -11.05 7.39
CA ALA A 56 7.39 -12.37 7.28
C ALA A 56 6.35 -13.41 6.78
N LYS A 57 6.80 -14.36 5.95
CA LYS A 57 5.96 -15.48 5.46
C LYS A 57 4.73 -15.06 4.64
N ALA A 58 4.75 -13.87 4.05
CA ALA A 58 3.74 -13.41 3.11
C ALA A 58 3.55 -14.43 1.96
N GLY A 59 2.30 -14.81 1.72
CA GLY A 59 1.86 -15.67 0.64
C GLY A 59 1.15 -14.88 -0.44
N GLU A 60 -0.10 -15.24 -0.75
CA GLU A 60 -0.89 -14.53 -1.77
C GLU A 60 -1.17 -13.08 -1.32
N VAL A 61 -0.95 -12.14 -2.23
CA VAL A 61 -1.28 -10.72 -2.03
C VAL A 61 -2.34 -10.32 -3.04
N LYS A 62 -3.44 -9.74 -2.54
CA LYS A 62 -4.52 -9.15 -3.34
C LYS A 62 -4.62 -7.67 -3.05
N ILE A 63 -4.69 -6.88 -4.11
CA ILE A 63 -4.86 -5.43 -4.06
C ILE A 63 -6.26 -5.12 -4.57
N PHE A 64 -6.96 -4.22 -3.91
CA PHE A 64 -8.30 -3.77 -4.29
C PHE A 64 -8.36 -2.24 -4.25
N LYS A 65 -9.29 -1.66 -5.01
CA LYS A 65 -9.56 -0.20 -5.03
C LYS A 65 -8.29 0.65 -5.12
N LYS A 66 -7.36 0.24 -5.99
CA LYS A 66 -6.12 0.97 -6.21
C LYS A 66 -6.41 2.30 -6.92
N GLU A 67 -5.90 3.37 -6.35
CA GLU A 67 -6.01 4.73 -6.86
C GLU A 67 -4.67 5.45 -6.66
N ILE A 68 -4.25 6.24 -7.65
CA ILE A 68 -3.11 7.16 -7.48
C ILE A 68 -3.69 8.50 -7.06
N VAL A 69 -3.18 9.06 -5.96
CA VAL A 69 -3.64 10.33 -5.40
C VAL A 69 -2.47 11.29 -5.29
N ARG A 70 -2.73 12.58 -5.50
CA ARG A 70 -1.76 13.64 -5.25
C ARG A 70 -1.79 14.03 -3.78
N ARG A 71 -0.61 14.29 -3.21
CA ARG A 71 -0.48 14.70 -1.81
C ARG A 71 -1.25 16.01 -1.57
N GLY A 72 -2.07 16.04 -0.53
CA GLY A 72 -2.88 17.21 -0.14
C GLY A 72 -4.18 17.37 -0.91
N GLU A 73 -4.43 16.58 -1.97
CA GLU A 73 -5.69 16.60 -2.74
C GLU A 73 -6.67 15.49 -2.29
N HIS A 74 -6.24 14.63 -1.38
CA HIS A 74 -7.05 13.59 -0.75
C HIS A 74 -6.98 13.74 0.78
N ASN A 75 -8.04 13.39 1.50
CA ASN A 75 -8.03 13.33 2.97
C ASN A 75 -7.02 12.27 3.43
N ASP A 76 -5.80 12.70 3.75
CA ASP A 76 -4.75 11.87 4.33
C ASP A 76 -5.10 11.39 5.74
N ALA A 77 -6.02 12.10 6.42
CA ALA A 77 -6.59 11.69 7.67
C ALA A 77 -7.67 10.63 7.42
N TYR A 78 -7.44 9.41 7.90
CA TYR A 78 -8.51 8.47 8.17
C TYR A 78 -9.59 9.24 8.96
N GLU A 79 -10.79 9.39 8.41
CA GLU A 79 -11.90 9.99 9.16
C GLU A 79 -12.13 9.11 10.39
N GLN A 80 -11.60 9.57 11.53
CA GLN A 80 -11.90 9.03 12.85
C GLN A 80 -13.37 9.36 13.10
N SER A 81 -14.23 8.43 12.72
CA SER A 81 -15.63 8.36 13.15
C SER A 81 -15.77 7.34 14.27
#